data_AF-A0A963R166-F1
#
_entry.id   AF-A0A963R166-F1
#
_cell.length_a   1.000
_cell.length_b   1.000
_cell.length_c   1.000
_cell.angle_alpha   90.00
_cell.angle_beta   90.00
_cell.angle_gamma   90.00
#
_symmetry.space_group_name_H-M   'P 1'
#
loop_
_entity.id
_entity.type
_entity.pdbx_description
1 polymer ?
#
loop_
_entity_poly.entity_id
_entity_poly.type
_entity_poly.pdbx_seq_one_letter_code
_entity_poly.pdbx_strand_id
1 'polypeptide(L)'
;AIIETYDPPTVSLPLVHADFYRLTRPQEAEELGLDDYREGAALIAEWPEQAGGFGHEAGCLSIRLETAETGRIAIVEPGVDWLGRLP
;
A
#
# COMPACT_ATOMS: atom_id res chain seq x y z
N ALA A 1 6.06 10.36 -7.20
CA ALA A 1 5.80 9.68 -5.92
C ALA A 1 6.79 10.15 -4.87
N ILE A 2 6.53 9.87 -3.59
CA ILE A 2 7.52 9.92 -2.50
C ILE A 2 7.67 8.49 -2.01
N ILE A 3 8.92 8.01 -1.88
CA ILE A 3 9.23 6.68 -1.35
C ILE A 3 10.07 6.86 -0.09
N GLU A 4 9.64 6.25 1.01
CA GLU A 4 10.34 6.20 2.28
C GLU A 4 10.50 4.74 2.73
N THR A 5 11.70 4.38 3.19
CA THR A 5 12.01 3.03 3.67
C THR A 5 12.28 3.07 5.17
N TYR A 6 11.78 2.05 5.88
CA TYR A 6 11.97 1.86 7.30
C TYR A 6 12.54 0.48 7.54
N ASP A 7 13.71 0.42 8.18
CA ASP A 7 14.42 -0.83 8.46
C ASP A 7 14.39 -1.18 9.95
N PRO A 8 14.56 -2.48 10.28
CA PRO A 8 14.86 -2.90 11.65
C PRO A 8 16.13 -2.20 12.19
N PRO A 9 16.16 -1.84 13.48
CA PRO A 9 15.22 -2.24 14.53
C PRO A 9 14.03 -1.29 14.73
N THR A 10 13.90 -0.23 13.93
CA THR A 10 12.81 0.76 14.07
C THR A 10 11.43 0.14 13.83
N VAL A 11 11.38 -0.86 12.95
CA VAL A 11 10.22 -1.68 12.64
C VAL A 11 10.58 -3.17 12.77
N SER A 12 9.60 -4.03 13.04
CA SER A 12 9.83 -5.48 13.16
C SER A 12 9.98 -6.20 11.82
N LEU A 13 9.51 -5.59 10.74
CA LEU A 13 9.58 -6.05 9.36
C LEU A 13 9.94 -4.83 8.50
N PRO A 14 10.85 -4.94 7.51
CA PRO A 14 11.12 -3.85 6.58
C PRO A 14 9.82 -3.30 5.97
N LEU A 15 9.69 -1.98 5.90
CA LEU A 15 8.50 -1.29 5.44
C LEU A 15 8.89 -0.28 4.37
N VAL A 16 8.16 -0.29 3.26
CA VAL A 16 8.20 0.72 2.22
C VAL A 16 6.91 1.51 2.27
N HIS A 17 7.02 2.82 2.39
CA HIS A 17 5.91 3.73 2.26
C HIS A 17 6.04 4.48 0.94
N ALA A 18 5.07 4.27 0.04
CA ALA A 18 5.02 4.90 -1.26
C ALA A 18 3.75 5.75 -1.40
N ASP A 19 3.91 7.05 -1.65
CA ASP A 19 2.83 7.97 -1.93
C ASP A 19 2.81 8.33 -3.42
N PHE A 20 1.76 7.91 -4.12
CA PHE A 20 1.61 8.06 -5.56
C PHE A 20 0.83 9.31 -5.99
N TYR A 21 0.46 10.22 -5.09
CA TYR A 21 -0.41 11.36 -5.43
C TYR A 21 0.11 12.28 -6.56
N ARG A 22 1.43 12.28 -6.80
CA ARG A 22 2.10 13.08 -7.86
C ARG A 22 2.28 12.35 -9.18
N LEU A 23 1.99 11.05 -9.25
CA LEU A 23 2.12 10.32 -10.51
C LEU A 23 1.02 10.74 -11.47
N THR A 24 1.39 10.94 -12.74
CA THR A 24 0.43 11.28 -13.79
C THR A 24 0.06 10.07 -14.65
N ARG A 25 0.91 9.04 -14.66
CA ARG A 25 0.71 7.79 -15.38
C ARG A 25 1.18 6.61 -14.53
N PRO A 26 0.44 5.48 -14.52
CA PRO A 26 0.83 4.28 -13.75
C PRO A 26 2.23 3.76 -14.05
N GLN A 27 2.71 3.86 -15.30
CA GLN A 27 4.04 3.39 -15.70
C GLN A 27 5.18 4.11 -14.97
N GLU A 28 4.94 5.32 -14.47
CA GLU A 28 5.94 6.04 -13.66
C GLU A 28 6.23 5.30 -12.34
N ALA A 29 5.30 4.50 -11.82
CA ALA A 29 5.54 3.66 -10.64
C ALA A 29 6.52 2.50 -10.94
N GLU A 30 6.42 1.90 -12.13
CA GLU A 30 7.35 0.86 -12.60
C GLU A 30 8.75 1.45 -12.81
N GLU A 31 8.84 2.64 -13.43
CA GLU A 31 10.10 3.36 -13.65
C GLU A 31 10.81 3.76 -12.34
N LEU A 32 10.06 3.88 -11.23
CA LEU A 32 10.62 4.16 -9.91
C LEU A 32 11.27 2.94 -9.22
N GLY A 33 11.19 1.75 -9.83
CA GLY A 33 11.76 0.53 -9.25
C GLY A 33 11.00 0.05 -8.01
N LEU A 34 9.69 0.31 -7.93
CA LEU A 34 8.88 -0.04 -6.76
C LEU A 34 8.96 -1.54 -6.40
N ASP A 35 9.06 -2.41 -7.40
CA ASP A 35 9.18 -3.85 -7.19
C ASP A 35 10.46 -4.23 -6.44
N ASP A 36 11.58 -3.55 -6.71
CA ASP A 36 12.84 -3.77 -6.00
C ASP A 36 12.74 -3.33 -4.54
N TYR A 37 12.06 -2.20 -4.27
CA TYR A 37 11.89 -1.70 -2.91
C TYR A 37 11.03 -2.62 -2.05
N ARG A 38 9.93 -3.14 -2.60
CA ARG A 38 8.96 -3.93 -1.83
C ARG A 38 9.39 -5.38 -1.64
N GLU A 39 10.43 -5.85 -2.31
CA GLU A 39 10.91 -7.23 -2.16
C GLU A 39 11.35 -7.49 -0.71
N GLY A 40 10.69 -8.45 -0.05
CA GLY A 40 10.97 -8.79 1.35
C GLY A 40 10.48 -7.77 2.39
N ALA A 41 9.77 -6.72 1.96
CA ALA A 41 9.19 -5.69 2.80
C ALA A 41 7.66 -5.69 2.74
N ALA A 42 7.01 -5.08 3.74
CA ALA A 42 5.62 -4.67 3.61
C ALA A 42 5.54 -3.35 2.84
N LEU A 43 4.59 -3.21 1.92
CA LEU A 43 4.33 -1.97 1.20
C LEU A 43 3.08 -1.28 1.75
N ILE A 44 3.21 -0.01 2.14
CA ILE A 44 2.09 0.92 2.33
C ILE A 44 2.05 1.81 1.09
N ALA A 45 0.94 1.72 0.37
CA ALA A 45 0.71 2.48 -0.85
C ALA A 45 -0.42 3.50 -0.62
N GLU A 46 -0.10 4.79 -0.61
CA GLU A 46 -1.11 5.85 -0.63
C GLU A 46 -1.43 6.28 -2.08
N TRP A 47 -2.70 6.53 -2.37
CA TRP A 47 -3.24 6.72 -3.73
C TRP A 47 -2.84 5.60 -4.72
N PRO A 48 -2.99 4.30 -4.35
CA PRO A 48 -2.52 3.18 -5.15
C PRO A 48 -3.12 3.14 -6.57
N GLU A 49 -4.29 3.73 -6.78
CA GLU A 49 -4.93 3.86 -8.09
C GLU A 49 -4.07 4.63 -9.11
N GLN A 50 -3.23 5.56 -8.66
CA GLN A 50 -2.31 6.31 -9.54
C GLN A 50 -1.17 5.42 -10.06
N ALA A 51 -0.87 4.31 -9.36
CA ALA A 51 0.07 3.29 -9.76
C ALA A 51 -0.60 2.08 -10.46
N GLY A 52 -1.89 2.19 -10.82
CA GLY A 52 -2.65 1.09 -11.46
C GLY A 52 -3.36 0.15 -10.48
N GLY A 53 -3.14 0.33 -9.17
CA GLY A 53 -3.82 -0.41 -8.11
C GLY A 53 -3.28 -1.82 -7.86
N PHE A 54 -3.30 -2.23 -6.59
CA PHE A 54 -2.75 -3.52 -6.14
C PHE A 54 -3.83 -4.53 -5.73
N GLY A 55 -5.11 -4.20 -5.86
CA GLY A 55 -6.22 -5.04 -5.37
C GLY A 55 -6.34 -6.42 -6.04
N HIS A 56 -5.60 -6.65 -7.13
CA HIS A 56 -5.51 -7.95 -7.79
C HIS A 56 -4.50 -8.90 -7.10
N GLU A 57 -3.62 -8.38 -6.25
CA GLU A 57 -2.63 -9.18 -5.54
C GLU A 57 -3.27 -9.92 -4.36
N ALA A 58 -2.95 -11.20 -4.21
CA ALA A 58 -3.51 -12.07 -3.17
C ALA A 58 -3.21 -11.55 -1.74
N GLY A 59 -2.03 -10.95 -1.56
CA GLY A 59 -1.58 -10.35 -0.30
C GLY A 59 -2.01 -8.91 -0.08
N CYS A 60 -2.77 -8.31 -1.01
CA CYS A 60 -3.23 -6.93 -0.84
C CYS A 60 -4.33 -6.85 0.23
N LEU A 61 -4.22 -5.85 1.11
CA LEU A 61 -5.29 -5.46 2.02
C LEU A 61 -5.69 -4.03 1.64
N SER A 62 -6.80 -3.88 0.92
CA SER A 62 -7.26 -2.55 0.52
C SER A 62 -7.96 -1.86 1.68
N ILE A 63 -7.60 -0.60 1.94
CA ILE A 63 -8.16 0.20 3.01
C ILE A 63 -8.69 1.49 2.40
N ARG A 64 -10.01 1.69 2.48
CA ARG A 64 -10.68 2.94 2.08
C ARG A 64 -11.08 3.69 3.34
N LEU A 65 -10.61 4.94 3.47
CA LEU A 65 -10.97 5.81 4.58
C LEU A 65 -12.08 6.78 4.16
N GLU A 66 -13.19 6.77 4.88
CA GLU A 66 -14.32 7.67 4.67
C GLU A 66 -14.50 8.63 5.84
N THR A 67 -14.96 9.85 5.56
CA THR A 67 -15.32 10.83 6.59
C THR A 67 -16.70 10.54 7.17
N ALA A 68 -16.81 10.48 8.49
CA ALA A 68 -18.09 10.41 9.21
C ALA A 68 -18.36 11.71 9.98
N GLU A 69 -19.58 11.86 10.54
CA GLU A 69 -19.93 13.01 11.38
C GLU A 69 -18.96 13.19 12.56
N THR A 70 -18.53 12.09 13.16
CA THR A 70 -17.45 12.06 14.15
C THR A 70 -16.41 11.00 13.75
N GLY A 71 -15.18 11.45 13.46
CA GLY A 71 -14.07 10.55 13.14
C GLY A 71 -13.99 10.09 11.67
N ARG A 72 -13.56 8.83 11.48
CA ARG A 72 -13.35 8.19 10.18
C ARG A 72 -13.85 6.75 10.22
N ILE A 73 -14.32 6.26 9.07
CA ILE A 73 -14.63 4.84 8.86
C ILE A 73 -13.53 4.26 7.99
N ALA A 74 -12.97 3.12 8.40
CA ALA A 74 -12.05 2.35 7.57
C ALA A 74 -12.80 1.12 7.02
N ILE A 75 -12.95 1.07 5.71
CA ILE A 75 -13.49 -0.09 4.99
C ILE A 75 -12.30 -0.91 4.53
N VAL A 76 -12.23 -2.15 5.00
CA VAL A 76 -11.11 -3.05 4.73
C VAL A 76 -11.57 -4.17 3.81
N GLU A 77 -10.96 -4.28 2.64
CA GLU A 77 -11.24 -5.27 1.60
C GLU A 77 -10.02 -6.21 1.46
N PRO A 78 -10.08 -7.44 1.99
CA PRO A 78 -8.96 -8.36 2.04
C PRO A 78 -8.78 -9.15 0.74
N GLY A 79 -7.53 -9.25 0.29
CA GLY A 79 -7.09 -10.24 -0.68
C GLY A 79 -7.18 -11.66 -0.14
N VAL A 80 -7.06 -12.65 -1.03
CA VAL A 80 -7.32 -14.06 -0.70
C VAL A 80 -6.42 -14.60 0.41
N ASP A 81 -5.19 -14.10 0.56
CA ASP A 81 -4.24 -14.54 1.59
C ASP A 81 -4.64 -14.08 3.01
N TRP A 82 -5.56 -13.10 3.10
CA TRP A 82 -6.03 -12.53 4.35
C TRP A 82 -7.31 -13.16 4.88
N LEU A 83 -8.07 -13.92 4.06
CA LEU A 83 -9.39 -14.44 4.43
C LEU A 83 -9.40 -15.29 5.71
N GLY A 84 -8.33 -16.05 5.96
CA GLY A 84 -8.17 -16.87 7.18
C GLY A 84 -7.70 -16.10 8.41
N ARG A 85 -7.45 -14.79 8.29
CA ARG A 85 -6.92 -13.90 9.35
C ARG A 85 -7.91 -12.83 9.78
N LEU A 86 -9.06 -12.76 9.11
CA LEU A 86 -10.13 -11.82 9.45
C LEU A 86 -10.82 -12.25 10.76
N PRO A 87 -11.29 -11.28 11.56
CA PRO A 87 -12.05 -11.57 12.78
C PRO A 87 -13.39 -12.28 12.50
#